data_AF-A0A356TA93-F1
#
_entry.id   AF-A0A356TA93-F1
#
_cell.length_a   1.000
_cell.length_b   1.000
_cell.length_c   1.000
_cell.angle_alpha   90.00
_cell.angle_beta   90.00
_cell.angle_gamma   90.00
#
_symmetry.space_group_name_H-M   'P 1'
#
loop_
_entity.id
_entity.type
_entity.pdbx_description
1 polymer ?
#
loop_
_entity_poly.entity_id
_entity_poly.type
_entity_poly.pdbx_seq_one_letter_code
_entity_poly.pdbx_strand_id
1 'polypeptide(L)'
;ARIAELETQAEQLAGRPFKITSPRELETILFDEIGLEPIKRTKTARSTDHEVLEALSSQHDLPKVILEHRLLSKLQGTYLDALPKQIHPETGRVHTRFNQAVAATGRMSSSDPNLQNI
;
A
#
# COMPACT_ATOMS: atom_id res chain seq x y z
N ALA A 1 15.64 2.40 7.87
CA ALA A 1 16.51 1.24 7.63
C ALA A 1 15.78 0.21 6.79
N ARG A 2 14.83 -0.55 7.35
CA ARG A 2 14.15 -1.65 6.64
C ARG A 2 13.43 -1.29 5.33
N ILE A 3 12.68 -0.18 5.27
CA ILE A 3 11.95 0.23 4.05
C ILE A 3 12.93 0.54 2.91
N ALA A 4 14.02 1.23 3.20
CA ALA A 4 15.07 1.54 2.22
C ALA A 4 15.81 0.28 1.75
N GLU A 5 16.05 -0.69 2.65
CA GLU A 5 16.62 -1.99 2.28
C GLU A 5 15.71 -2.74 1.29
N LEU A 6 14.39 -2.74 1.54
CA LEU A 6 13.40 -3.38 0.65
C LEU A 6 13.33 -2.67 -0.71
N GLU A 7 13.51 -1.35 -0.75
CA GLU A 7 13.61 -0.60 -2.00
C GLU A 7 14.82 -1.05 -2.81
N THR A 8 16.01 -1.08 -2.20
CA THR A 8 17.23 -1.58 -2.87
C THR A 8 17.08 -3.03 -3.32
N GLN A 9 16.48 -3.90 -2.50
CA GLN A 9 16.23 -5.28 -2.86
C GLN A 9 15.26 -5.40 -4.05
N ALA A 10 14.20 -4.57 -4.07
CA ALA A 10 13.26 -4.55 -5.18
C ALA A 10 13.91 -4.11 -6.49
N GLU A 11 14.77 -3.07 -6.46
CA GLU A 11 15.51 -2.61 -7.64
C GLU A 11 16.48 -3.69 -8.18
N GLN A 12 17.13 -4.43 -7.28
CA GLN A 12 17.98 -5.55 -7.66
C GLN A 12 17.19 -6.68 -8.32
N LEU A 13 16.04 -7.05 -7.75
CA LEU A 13 15.16 -8.07 -8.30
C LEU A 13 14.49 -7.64 -9.61
N ALA A 14 14.25 -6.34 -9.79
CA ALA A 14 13.72 -5.77 -11.03
C ALA A 14 14.79 -5.60 -12.11
N GLY A 15 16.09 -5.67 -11.76
CA GLY A 15 17.20 -5.44 -12.69
C GLY A 15 17.43 -3.97 -13.07
N ARG A 16 16.66 -3.04 -12.50
CA ARG A 16 16.82 -1.60 -12.70
C ARG A 16 16.24 -0.78 -11.55
N PRO A 17 16.70 0.47 -11.35
CA PRO A 17 16.04 1.42 -10.46
C PRO A 17 14.62 1.73 -10.94
N PHE A 18 13.68 1.85 -10.01
CA PHE A 18 12.30 2.24 -10.28
C PHE A 18 11.63 2.76 -9.01
N LYS A 19 10.53 3.50 -9.18
CA LYS A 19 9.75 3.97 -8.04
C LYS A 19 8.83 2.86 -7.55
N ILE A 20 9.20 2.19 -6.45
CA ILE A 20 8.43 1.07 -5.85
C ILE A 20 6.97 1.41 -5.52
N THR A 21 6.69 2.68 -5.23
CA THR A 21 5.36 3.19 -4.91
C THR A 21 4.52 3.52 -6.14
N SER A 22 5.09 3.44 -7.36
CA SER A 22 4.42 3.69 -8.63
C SER A 22 3.76 2.40 -9.16
N PRO A 23 2.42 2.30 -9.14
CA PRO A 23 1.75 1.09 -9.62
C PRO A 23 2.02 0.82 -11.11
N ARG A 24 2.21 1.87 -11.91
CA ARG A 24 2.46 1.78 -13.35
C ARG A 24 3.84 1.22 -13.66
N GLU A 25 4.88 1.68 -12.97
CA GLU A 25 6.23 1.13 -13.16
C GLU A 25 6.29 -0.32 -12.70
N LEU A 26 5.69 -0.61 -11.54
CA LEU A 26 5.63 -1.98 -11.03
C LEU A 26 4.87 -2.92 -11.98
N GLU A 27 3.76 -2.45 -12.55
CA GLU A 27 3.00 -3.20 -13.56
C GLU A 27 3.88 -3.58 -14.76
N THR A 28 4.59 -2.60 -15.33
CA THR A 28 5.49 -2.84 -16.46
C THR A 28 6.60 -3.81 -16.09
N ILE A 29 7.22 -3.66 -14.91
CA ILE A 29 8.29 -4.57 -14.47
C ILE A 29 7.78 -6.00 -14.32
N LEU A 30 6.66 -6.20 -13.63
CA LEU A 30 6.15 -7.55 -13.36
C LEU A 30 5.70 -8.27 -14.63
N PHE A 31 5.01 -7.57 -15.53
CA PHE A 31 4.31 -8.22 -16.64
C PHE A 31 4.98 -8.05 -18.00
N ASP A 32 5.74 -6.97 -18.22
CA ASP A 32 6.42 -6.73 -19.50
C ASP A 32 7.92 -7.10 -19.43
N GLU A 33 8.59 -6.78 -18.32
CA GLU A 33 10.04 -7.03 -18.17
C GLU A 33 10.34 -8.43 -17.63
N ILE A 34 9.71 -8.83 -16.52
CA ILE A 34 9.85 -10.18 -15.92
C ILE A 34 8.99 -11.20 -16.67
N GLY A 35 7.88 -10.77 -17.27
CA GLY A 35 7.00 -11.62 -18.05
C GLY A 35 6.07 -12.51 -17.23
N LEU A 36 5.68 -12.10 -16.02
CA LEU A 36 4.67 -12.81 -15.24
C LEU A 36 3.29 -12.70 -15.91
N GLU A 37 2.45 -13.72 -15.72
CA GLU A 37 1.08 -13.70 -16.25
C GLU A 37 0.14 -12.88 -15.35
N PRO A 38 -0.58 -11.88 -15.89
CA PRO A 38 -1.50 -11.07 -15.10
C PRO A 38 -2.76 -11.86 -14.72
N ILE A 39 -2.95 -12.08 -13.41
CA ILE A 39 -4.09 -12.84 -12.85
C ILE A 39 -5.41 -12.05 -12.91
N LYS A 40 -5.33 -10.72 -12.76
CA LYS A 40 -6.49 -9.83 -12.67
C LYS A 40 -6.18 -8.51 -13.37
N ARG A 41 -7.21 -7.92 -13.97
CA ARG A 41 -7.12 -6.59 -14.61
C ARG A 41 -8.17 -5.66 -14.03
N THR A 42 -7.78 -4.41 -13.83
CA THR A 42 -8.71 -3.31 -13.57
C THR A 42 -9.14 -2.69 -14.89
N LYS A 43 -10.03 -1.69 -14.86
CA LYS A 43 -10.49 -0.99 -16.08
C LYS A 43 -9.34 -0.38 -16.89
N THR A 44 -8.24 -0.02 -16.24
CA THR A 44 -7.16 0.79 -16.85
C THR A 44 -5.79 0.13 -16.82
N ALA A 45 -5.58 -0.93 -16.04
CA ALA A 45 -4.26 -1.51 -15.76
C ALA A 45 -4.34 -2.97 -15.34
N ARG A 46 -3.27 -3.75 -15.55
CA ARG A 46 -3.10 -5.06 -14.91
C ARG A 46 -2.94 -4.86 -13.41
N SER A 47 -3.63 -5.69 -12.62
CA SER A 47 -3.70 -5.48 -11.17
C SER A 47 -2.37 -5.84 -10.52
N THR A 48 -1.93 -4.98 -9.59
CA THR A 48 -0.85 -5.25 -8.64
C THR A 48 -1.38 -5.16 -7.22
N ASP A 49 -2.63 -5.56 -6.98
CA ASP A 49 -3.24 -5.59 -5.65
C ASP A 49 -2.63 -6.70 -4.76
N HIS A 50 -3.02 -6.73 -3.49
CA HIS A 50 -2.44 -7.64 -2.50
C HIS A 50 -2.63 -9.11 -2.90
N GLU A 51 -3.84 -9.52 -3.24
CA GLU A 51 -4.17 -10.90 -3.63
C GLU A 51 -3.38 -11.34 -4.87
N VAL A 52 -3.23 -10.47 -5.87
CA VAL A 52 -2.46 -10.77 -7.07
C VAL A 52 -0.97 -10.90 -6.76
N LEU A 53 -0.41 -9.99 -5.96
CA LEU A 53 1.01 -10.07 -5.58
C LEU A 53 1.31 -11.29 -4.70
N GLU A 54 0.39 -11.70 -3.83
CA GLU A 54 0.53 -12.93 -3.05
C GLU A 54 0.58 -14.16 -3.96
N ALA A 55 -0.33 -14.25 -4.93
CA ALA A 55 -0.33 -15.35 -5.88
C ALA A 55 0.94 -15.38 -6.74
N LEU A 56 1.41 -14.21 -7.20
CA LEU A 56 2.63 -14.07 -8.00
C LEU A 56 3.92 -14.31 -7.19
N SER A 57 3.87 -14.25 -5.85
CA SER A 57 5.03 -14.50 -4.99
C SER A 57 5.57 -15.92 -5.07
N SER A 58 4.76 -16.86 -5.58
CA SER A 58 5.19 -18.23 -5.87
C SER A 58 6.07 -18.35 -7.13
N GLN A 59 6.04 -17.35 -8.01
CA GLN A 59 6.73 -17.34 -9.31
C GLN A 59 7.97 -16.45 -9.29
N HIS A 60 7.98 -15.39 -8.49
CA HIS A 60 9.10 -14.46 -8.39
C HIS A 60 9.15 -13.82 -6.99
N ASP A 61 10.36 -13.48 -6.53
CA ASP A 61 10.56 -12.90 -5.19
C ASP A 61 10.11 -11.43 -5.10
N LEU A 62 10.17 -10.69 -6.21
CA LEU A 62 9.80 -9.26 -6.25
C LEU A 62 8.40 -8.98 -5.64
N PRO A 63 7.31 -9.67 -6.04
CA PRO A 63 6.00 -9.49 -5.40
C PRO A 63 6.02 -9.55 -3.86
N LYS A 64 6.79 -10.47 -3.26
CA LYS A 64 6.90 -10.61 -1.81
C LYS A 64 7.57 -9.39 -1.16
N VAL A 65 8.64 -8.89 -1.77
CA VAL A 65 9.33 -7.67 -1.32
C VAL A 65 8.40 -6.45 -1.42
N ILE A 66 7.62 -6.34 -2.49
CA ILE A 66 6.63 -5.27 -2.66
C ILE A 66 5.55 -5.33 -1.56
N LEU A 67 5.06 -6.52 -1.22
CA LEU A 67 4.07 -6.70 -0.17
C LEU A 67 4.60 -6.22 1.20
N GLU A 68 5.83 -6.61 1.54
CA GLU A 68 6.47 -6.18 2.79
C GLU A 68 6.70 -4.66 2.80
N HIS A 69 7.18 -4.08 1.69
CA HIS A 69 7.39 -2.64 1.57
C HIS A 69 6.07 -1.87 1.76
N ARG A 70 4.99 -2.30 1.11
CA ARG A 70 3.68 -1.67 1.23
C ARG A 70 3.12 -1.75 2.66
N LEU A 71 3.29 -2.88 3.32
CA LEU A 71 2.87 -3.06 4.72
C LEU A 71 3.61 -2.07 5.62
N LEU A 72 4.93 -2.04 5.55
CA LEU A 72 5.75 -1.16 6.39
C LEU A 72 5.53 0.32 6.07
N SER A 73 5.40 0.67 4.79
CA SER A 73 5.13 2.04 4.36
C SER A 73 3.77 2.54 4.84
N LYS A 74 2.74 1.69 4.81
CA LYS A 74 1.42 2.02 5.37
C LYS A 74 1.51 2.16 6.89
N LEU A 75 2.21 1.25 7.57
CA LEU A 75 2.42 1.30 9.02
C LEU A 75 3.09 2.62 9.43
N GLN A 76 4.19 2.96 8.75
CA GLN A 76 4.95 4.17 9.01
C GLN A 76 4.13 5.43 8.69
N GLY A 77 3.66 5.57 7.44
CA GLY A 77 3.06 6.82 6.98
C GLY A 77 1.68 7.10 7.61
N THR A 78 0.78 6.11 7.60
CA THR A 78 -0.60 6.33 8.04
C THR A 78 -0.73 6.30 9.56
N TYR A 79 0.08 5.51 10.27
CA TYR A 79 -0.13 5.27 11.69
C TYR A 79 0.97 5.87 12.56
N LEU A 80 2.25 5.67 12.24
CA LEU A 80 3.33 6.17 13.09
C LEU A 80 3.62 7.66 12.86
N ASP A 81 3.55 8.15 11.63
CA ASP A 81 3.89 9.54 11.31
C ASP A 81 2.66 10.48 11.41
N ALA A 82 1.48 10.00 11.02
CA ALA A 82 0.28 10.83 10.94
C ALA A 82 -0.50 10.89 12.26
N LEU A 83 -0.73 9.77 12.96
CA LEU A 83 -1.56 9.79 14.17
C LEU A 83 -0.98 10.64 15.30
N PRO A 84 0.35 10.63 15.59
CA PRO A 84 0.89 11.51 16.63
C PRO A 84 0.69 13.00 16.33
N LYS A 85 0.70 13.37 15.05
CA LYS A 85 0.41 14.75 14.61
C LYS A 85 -1.05 15.14 14.77
N GLN A 86 -1.94 14.18 15.01
CA GLN A 86 -3.38 14.40 15.23
C GLN A 86 -3.79 14.26 16.70
N ILE A 87 -2.82 14.16 17.62
CA ILE A 87 -3.09 14.23 19.05
C ILE A 87 -3.46 15.68 19.39
N HIS A 88 -4.66 15.87 19.94
CA HIS A 88 -5.10 17.19 20.37
C HIS A 88 -4.28 17.64 21.59
N PRO A 89 -3.63 18.81 21.55
CA PRO A 89 -2.63 19.21 22.53
C PRO A 89 -3.18 19.31 23.96
N GLU A 90 -4.44 19.75 24.12
CA GLU A 90 -5.05 19.90 25.45
C GLU A 90 -5.60 18.59 26.04
N THR A 91 -6.06 17.66 25.20
CA THR A 91 -6.74 16.45 25.69
C THR A 91 -5.85 15.22 25.66
N GLY A 92 -4.72 15.27 24.95
CA GLY A 92 -3.82 14.13 24.74
C GLY A 92 -4.46 12.97 23.97
N ARG A 93 -5.58 13.21 23.27
CA ARG A 93 -6.37 12.19 22.56
C ARG A 93 -6.47 12.50 21.06
N VAL A 94 -6.72 11.46 20.28
CA VAL A 94 -7.08 11.55 18.86
C VAL A 94 -8.61 11.65 18.77
N HIS A 95 -9.11 12.62 18.01
CA HIS A 95 -10.54 12.89 17.84
C HIS A 95 -10.96 12.66 16.39
N THR A 96 -11.62 11.54 16.11
CA THR A 96 -12.18 11.27 14.77
C THR A 96 -13.54 11.91 14.57
N ARG A 97 -13.94 12.10 13.31
CA ARG A 97 -15.29 12.50 12.90
C ARG A 97 -16.05 11.29 12.36
N PHE A 98 -17.19 10.97 12.95
CA PHE A 98 -18.11 9.97 12.41
C PHE A 98 -19.12 10.62 11.47
N ASN A 99 -19.02 10.32 10.19
CA ASN A 99 -19.92 10.82 9.15
C ASN A 99 -21.08 9.83 9.00
N GLN A 100 -22.27 10.24 9.45
CA GLN A 100 -23.47 9.41 9.44
C GLN A 100 -24.24 9.43 8.11
N ALA A 101 -24.12 10.52 7.35
CA ALA A 101 -24.92 10.77 6.14
C ALA A 101 -24.18 10.48 4.81
N VAL A 102 -23.11 9.65 4.84
CA VAL A 102 -22.25 9.43 3.66
C VAL A 102 -22.50 8.08 2.98
N ALA A 103 -22.61 6.99 3.74
CA ALA A 103 -22.78 5.67 3.12
C ALA A 103 -24.25 5.42 2.74
N ALA A 104 -24.49 5.03 1.48
CA ALA A 104 -25.83 4.66 0.99
C ALA A 104 -26.48 3.51 1.79
N THR A 105 -25.68 2.72 2.50
CA THR A 105 -26.13 1.58 3.33
C THR A 105 -26.47 1.96 4.77
N GLY A 106 -26.29 3.22 5.17
CA GLY A 106 -26.49 3.68 6.55
C GLY A 106 -25.34 3.37 7.51
N ARG A 107 -24.22 2.82 7.02
CA ARG A 107 -22.99 2.66 7.83
C ARG A 107 -22.35 4.02 8.12
N MET A 108 -21.87 4.22 9.35
CA MET A 108 -21.03 5.38 9.67
C MET A 108 -19.64 5.21 9.04
N SER A 109 -19.08 6.28 8.51
CA SER A 109 -17.66 6.34 8.13
C SER A 109 -16.87 7.22 9.09
N SER A 110 -15.56 7.00 9.21
CA SER A 110 -14.66 7.76 10.08
C SER A 110 -13.65 8.55 9.25
N SER A 111 -13.43 9.82 9.59
CA SER A 111 -12.42 10.69 8.97
C SER A 111 -11.71 11.57 10.00
N ASP A 112 -10.54 12.10 9.61
CA ASP A 112 -9.77 13.09 10.38
C ASP A 112 -9.45 12.70 11.84
N PRO A 113 -8.81 11.54 12.11
CA PRO A 113 -8.34 10.52 11.18
C PRO A 113 -9.35 9.37 11.02
N ASN A 114 -9.19 8.54 9.98
CA ASN A 114 -10.02 7.34 9.82
C ASN A 114 -9.56 6.24 10.80
N LEU A 115 -10.35 6.02 11.85
CA LEU A 115 -10.10 5.02 12.90
C LEU A 115 -10.80 3.68 12.63
N GLN A 116 -11.53 3.53 11.52
CA GLN A 116 -12.17 2.27 11.13
C GLN A 116 -11.25 1.38 10.28
N ASN A 117 -10.18 1.95 9.72
CA ASN A 117 -9.20 1.26 8.88
C ASN A 117 -7.82 1.29 9.55
N ILE A 118 -7.78 0.98 10.85
CA ILE A 118 -6.55 0.76 11.63
C ILE A 118 -6.09 -0.67 11.39
#